data_AF-A0AAW0LGW1-F1
#
_entry.id   AF-A0AAW0LGW1-F1
#
_cell.length_a   1.000
_cell.length_b   1.000
_cell.length_c   1.000
_cell.angle_alpha   90.00
_cell.angle_beta   90.00
_cell.angle_gamma   90.00
#
_symmetry.space_group_name_H-M   'P 1'
#
loop_
_entity.id
_entity.type
_entity.pdbx_description
1 polymer ?
#
loop_
_entity_poly.entity_id
_entity_poly.type
_entity_poly.pdbx_seq_one_letter_code
_entity_poly.pdbx_strand_id
1 'polypeptide(L)'
;MERSLWGYLPLLMRSNSKESVEYILQALWRTRKTGLDAADRDIVRDMLQLENDSDLDPLLVCLRMLIRRFVYENVSKDDIHKLFPTEVLPELQRLLTLLLQKFQREWQDDLLKDQVTLPRLKAMTWDMANQDAESIDPVAVINLKLQNDAQSHSGESDVKFQLAQDTLEMMLSSMYSIRDQLSNIVSVILDFFFLHSKIFFKMQMWLSKYVLSSSFQDETSTRHLSQETNVV
;
A
#
# COMPACT_ATOMS: atom_id res chain seq x y z
N MET A 1 -20.42 20.14 -4.98
CA MET A 1 -20.18 19.26 -6.15
C MET A 1 -18.73 18.84 -6.03
N GLU A 2 -18.48 17.64 -5.54
CA GLU A 2 -17.11 17.13 -5.33
C GLU A 2 -16.42 17.02 -6.70
N ARG A 3 -15.31 17.74 -6.89
CA ARG A 3 -14.51 17.60 -8.11
C ARG A 3 -13.92 16.19 -8.09
N SER A 4 -14.11 15.43 -9.17
CA SER A 4 -13.42 14.16 -9.34
C SER A 4 -11.90 14.39 -9.26
N LEU A 5 -11.14 13.39 -8.80
CA LEU A 5 -9.68 13.48 -8.68
C LEU A 5 -9.05 14.00 -9.99
N TRP A 6 -9.51 13.51 -11.12
CA TRP A 6 -9.03 13.90 -12.45
C TRP A 6 -9.39 15.33 -12.87
N GLY A 7 -10.35 15.96 -12.19
CA GLY A 7 -10.80 17.34 -12.43
C GLY A 7 -9.74 18.40 -12.12
N TYR A 8 -8.63 18.04 -11.48
CA TYR A 8 -7.50 18.94 -11.21
C TYR A 8 -6.43 18.91 -12.33
N LEU A 9 -6.40 17.86 -13.17
CA LEU A 9 -5.44 17.78 -14.28
C LEU A 9 -5.50 18.98 -15.26
N PRO A 10 -6.67 19.56 -15.59
CA PRO A 10 -6.74 20.74 -16.43
C PRO A 10 -5.92 21.95 -15.94
N LEU A 11 -5.55 22.00 -14.65
CA LEU A 11 -4.66 23.05 -14.11
C LEU A 11 -3.30 23.07 -14.82
N LEU A 12 -2.84 21.94 -15.35
CA LEU A 12 -1.60 21.87 -16.14
C LEU A 12 -1.66 22.75 -17.39
N MET A 13 -2.85 23.02 -17.92
CA MET A 13 -3.01 23.89 -19.09
C MET A 13 -2.78 25.36 -18.78
N ARG A 14 -2.71 25.74 -17.50
CA ARG A 14 -2.32 27.08 -17.07
C ARG A 14 -0.81 27.30 -17.14
N SER A 15 -0.03 26.22 -17.28
CA SER A 15 1.41 26.35 -17.43
C SER A 15 1.76 27.04 -18.74
N ASN A 16 2.78 27.89 -18.68
CA ASN A 16 3.19 28.72 -19.80
C ASN A 16 3.86 27.90 -20.93
N SER A 17 4.26 26.65 -20.66
CA SER A 17 4.94 25.82 -21.65
C SER A 17 4.93 24.32 -21.31
N LYS A 18 5.26 23.50 -22.32
CA LYS A 18 5.47 22.05 -22.16
C LYS A 18 6.58 21.75 -21.16
N GLU A 19 7.63 22.57 -21.14
CA GLU A 19 8.81 22.43 -20.29
C GLU A 19 8.44 22.60 -18.81
N SER A 20 7.45 23.43 -18.48
CA SER A 20 6.94 23.55 -17.11
C SER A 20 6.27 22.24 -16.64
N VAL A 21 5.43 21.64 -17.49
CA VAL A 21 4.81 20.33 -17.16
C VAL A 21 5.88 19.25 -17.05
N GLU A 22 6.89 19.30 -17.91
CA GLU A 22 8.03 18.39 -17.87
C GLU A 22 8.80 18.49 -16.53
N TYR A 23 9.12 19.70 -16.11
CA TYR A 23 9.78 19.97 -14.84
C TYR A 23 8.96 19.42 -13.65
N ILE A 24 7.64 19.68 -13.63
CA ILE A 24 6.75 19.19 -12.57
C ILE A 24 6.82 17.65 -12.48
N LEU A 25 6.71 16.95 -13.62
CA LEU A 25 6.77 15.49 -13.64
C LEU A 25 8.12 14.95 -13.15
N GLN A 26 9.22 15.57 -13.55
CA GLN A 26 10.56 15.21 -13.09
C GLN A 26 10.77 15.47 -11.59
N ALA A 27 10.31 16.62 -11.09
CA ALA A 27 10.37 16.97 -9.68
C ALA A 27 9.59 15.96 -8.84
N LEU A 28 8.40 15.56 -9.29
CA LEU A 28 7.59 14.53 -8.64
C LEU A 28 8.24 13.15 -8.65
N TRP A 29 8.95 12.78 -9.72
CA TRP A 29 9.70 11.55 -9.76
C TRP A 29 10.92 11.57 -8.84
N ARG A 30 11.72 12.64 -8.87
CA ARG A 30 12.89 12.82 -7.98
C ARG A 30 12.50 12.76 -6.52
N THR A 31 11.38 13.39 -6.16
CA THR A 31 10.88 13.49 -4.78
C THR A 31 9.92 12.36 -4.41
N ARG A 32 9.87 11.26 -5.18
CA ARG A 32 8.92 10.15 -4.96
C ARG A 32 9.01 9.49 -3.58
N LYS A 33 10.17 9.55 -2.93
CA LYS A 33 10.45 8.96 -1.60
C LYS A 33 10.31 9.96 -0.45
N THR A 34 10.55 11.24 -0.70
CA THR A 34 10.69 12.29 0.32
C THR A 34 9.54 13.28 0.35
N GLY A 35 8.75 13.35 -0.72
CA GLY A 35 7.78 14.44 -0.92
C GLY A 35 8.45 15.71 -1.47
N LEU A 36 7.60 16.57 -2.04
CA LEU A 36 8.03 17.85 -2.62
C LEU A 36 8.25 18.86 -1.48
N ASP A 37 9.41 19.51 -1.45
CA ASP A 37 9.71 20.51 -0.41
C ASP A 37 9.01 21.85 -0.68
N ALA A 38 9.13 22.80 0.25
CA ALA A 38 8.46 24.09 0.13
C ALA A 38 8.94 24.90 -1.09
N ALA A 39 10.24 24.87 -1.42
CA ALA A 39 10.78 25.63 -2.54
C ALA A 39 10.29 25.08 -3.89
N ASP A 40 10.32 23.76 -4.05
CA ASP A 40 9.78 23.10 -5.24
C ASP A 40 8.26 23.32 -5.35
N ARG A 41 7.52 23.32 -4.23
CA ARG A 41 6.08 23.64 -4.23
C ARG A 41 5.83 25.07 -4.72
N ASP A 42 6.61 26.04 -4.25
CA ASP A 42 6.49 27.45 -4.65
C ASP A 42 6.73 27.60 -6.16
N ILE A 43 7.77 26.95 -6.69
CA ILE A 43 8.07 26.94 -8.13
C ILE A 43 6.89 26.36 -8.93
N VAL A 44 6.32 25.25 -8.49
CA VAL A 44 5.16 24.63 -9.18
C VAL A 44 3.93 25.53 -9.11
N ARG A 45 3.69 26.22 -7.99
CA ARG A 45 2.59 27.20 -7.88
C ARG A 45 2.77 28.35 -8.85
N ASP A 46 3.97 28.90 -8.95
CA ASP A 46 4.28 30.01 -9.84
C ASP A 46 4.13 29.60 -11.31
N MET A 47 4.60 28.40 -11.67
CA MET A 47 4.44 27.85 -13.02
C MET A 47 2.98 27.65 -13.42
N LEU A 48 2.13 27.24 -12.48
CA LEU A 48 0.71 26.97 -12.71
C LEU A 48 -0.20 28.16 -12.40
N GLN A 49 0.38 29.28 -11.95
CA GLN A 49 -0.33 30.51 -11.56
C GLN A 49 -1.45 30.22 -10.55
N LEU A 50 -1.12 29.44 -9.50
CA LEU A 50 -2.06 29.05 -8.44
C LEU A 50 -1.97 30.00 -7.25
N GLU A 51 -3.13 30.42 -6.75
CA GLU A 51 -3.23 31.32 -5.59
C GLU A 51 -3.14 30.58 -4.25
N ASN A 52 -3.50 29.29 -4.20
CA ASN A 52 -3.56 28.49 -2.97
C ASN A 52 -3.07 27.04 -3.16
N ASP A 53 -2.61 26.43 -2.08
CA ASP A 53 -2.17 25.02 -2.02
C ASP A 53 -3.34 24.02 -2.14
N SER A 54 -4.58 24.47 -1.90
CA SER A 54 -5.78 23.62 -1.91
C SER A 54 -6.04 22.92 -3.24
N ASP A 55 -5.64 23.55 -4.35
CA ASP A 55 -5.72 22.96 -5.69
C ASP A 55 -4.45 22.23 -6.10
N LEU A 56 -3.31 22.58 -5.47
CA LEU A 56 -2.01 21.97 -5.75
C LEU A 56 -1.97 20.53 -5.25
N ASP A 57 -2.35 20.28 -3.99
CA ASP A 57 -2.21 18.94 -3.40
C ASP A 57 -2.99 17.85 -4.17
N PRO A 58 -4.27 18.05 -4.54
CA PRO A 58 -4.99 17.10 -5.38
C PRO A 58 -4.34 16.88 -6.75
N LEU A 59 -3.83 17.95 -7.39
CA LEU A 59 -3.12 17.84 -8.66
C LEU A 59 -1.85 16.98 -8.53
N LEU A 60 -1.04 17.22 -7.50
CA LEU A 60 0.18 16.45 -7.28
C LEU A 60 -0.13 14.97 -7.01
N VAL A 61 -1.24 14.66 -6.33
CA VAL A 61 -1.71 13.28 -6.14
C VAL A 61 -2.04 12.63 -7.49
N CYS A 62 -2.80 13.31 -8.36
CA CYS A 62 -3.14 12.81 -9.70
C CYS A 62 -1.89 12.45 -10.51
N LEU A 63 -0.93 13.37 -10.54
CA LEU A 63 0.31 13.21 -11.29
C LEU A 63 1.15 12.07 -10.73
N ARG A 64 1.28 11.96 -9.40
CA ARG A 64 2.00 10.85 -8.77
C ARG A 64 1.36 9.50 -9.07
N MET A 65 0.04 9.43 -9.11
CA MET A 65 -0.67 8.20 -9.48
C MET A 65 -0.40 7.81 -10.94
N LEU A 66 -0.46 8.78 -11.86
CA LEU A 66 -0.15 8.55 -13.28
C LEU A 66 1.29 8.05 -13.48
N ILE A 67 2.25 8.73 -12.85
CA ILE A 67 3.67 8.35 -12.92
C ILE A 67 3.85 6.93 -12.38
N ARG A 68 3.27 6.61 -11.21
CA ARG A 68 3.38 5.27 -10.63
C ARG A 68 2.76 4.19 -11.52
N ARG A 69 1.51 4.37 -11.98
CA ARG A 69 0.88 3.36 -12.86
C ARG A 69 1.69 3.16 -14.12
N PHE A 70 2.10 4.24 -14.76
CA PHE A 70 2.81 4.17 -16.03
C PHE A 70 4.16 3.44 -15.91
N VAL A 71 4.95 3.76 -14.89
CA VAL A 71 6.30 3.19 -14.73
C VAL A 71 6.25 1.76 -14.17
N TYR A 72 5.44 1.50 -13.14
CA TYR A 72 5.43 0.21 -12.43
C TYR A 72 4.60 -0.87 -13.14
N GLU A 73 3.49 -0.52 -13.78
CA GLU A 73 2.68 -1.49 -14.54
C GLU A 73 3.28 -1.77 -15.94
N ASN A 74 4.37 -1.07 -16.30
CA ASN A 74 5.03 -1.14 -17.61
C ASN A 74 4.03 -1.07 -18.76
N VAL A 75 3.11 -0.10 -18.68
CA VAL A 75 1.98 0.03 -19.61
C VAL A 75 2.52 0.20 -21.02
N SER A 76 2.04 -0.64 -21.93
CA SER A 76 2.45 -0.58 -23.34
C SER A 76 2.02 0.75 -23.96
N LYS A 77 2.72 1.18 -25.03
CA LYS A 77 2.35 2.41 -25.76
C LYS A 77 0.91 2.40 -26.25
N ASP A 78 0.40 1.21 -26.55
CA ASP A 78 -0.94 0.98 -27.08
C ASP A 78 -2.00 0.94 -25.98
N ASP A 79 -1.62 0.79 -24.71
CA ASP A 79 -2.55 0.72 -23.58
C ASP A 79 -2.64 2.00 -22.77
N ILE A 80 -1.76 2.99 -23.01
CA ILE A 80 -1.65 4.20 -22.17
C ILE A 80 -2.96 5.00 -22.09
N HIS A 81 -3.76 4.98 -23.15
CA HIS A 81 -5.09 5.59 -23.18
C HIS A 81 -6.08 5.01 -22.15
N LYS A 82 -5.82 3.81 -21.59
CA LYS A 82 -6.61 3.20 -20.52
C LYS A 82 -6.31 3.81 -19.15
N LEU A 83 -5.21 4.56 -19.02
CA LEU A 83 -4.82 5.21 -17.77
C LEU A 83 -5.62 6.47 -17.49
N PHE A 84 -6.12 7.12 -18.53
CA PHE A 84 -6.88 8.36 -18.42
C PHE A 84 -8.37 8.05 -18.55
N PRO A 85 -9.21 8.51 -17.63
CA PRO A 85 -10.64 8.35 -17.77
C PRO A 85 -11.18 9.38 -18.79
N THR A 86 -12.41 9.17 -19.26
CA THR A 86 -13.01 9.91 -20.38
C THR A 86 -13.20 11.41 -20.09
N GLU A 87 -13.13 11.83 -18.83
CA GLU A 87 -13.27 13.22 -18.40
C GLU A 87 -12.01 14.06 -18.66
N VAL A 88 -10.86 13.42 -18.92
CA VAL A 88 -9.60 14.12 -19.18
C VAL A 88 -9.55 14.57 -20.64
N LEU A 89 -9.31 15.85 -20.88
CA LEU A 89 -9.23 16.44 -22.21
C LEU A 89 -8.19 15.72 -23.11
N PRO A 90 -8.50 15.42 -24.38
CA PRO A 90 -7.59 14.69 -25.28
C PRO A 90 -6.22 15.35 -25.46
N GLU A 91 -6.14 16.68 -25.50
CA GLU A 91 -4.87 17.39 -25.63
C GLU A 91 -3.96 17.14 -24.42
N LEU A 92 -4.54 17.09 -23.23
CA LEU A 92 -3.80 16.82 -22.01
C LEU A 92 -3.37 15.36 -21.92
N GLN A 93 -4.24 14.43 -22.34
CA GLN A 93 -3.86 13.02 -22.47
C GLN A 93 -2.67 12.86 -23.42
N ARG A 94 -2.67 13.55 -24.56
CA ARG A 94 -1.57 13.53 -25.54
C ARG A 94 -0.27 14.08 -24.96
N LEU A 95 -0.33 15.23 -24.29
CA LEU A 95 0.83 15.86 -23.64
C LEU A 95 1.43 14.95 -22.57
N LEU A 96 0.60 14.45 -21.64
CA LEU A 96 1.04 13.57 -20.56
C LEU A 96 1.58 12.25 -21.11
N THR A 97 0.91 11.67 -22.11
CA THR A 97 1.39 10.46 -22.79
C THR A 97 2.79 10.65 -23.36
N LEU A 98 3.03 11.76 -24.06
CA LEU A 98 4.31 12.05 -24.67
C LEU A 98 5.42 12.25 -23.62
N LEU A 99 5.13 12.96 -22.52
CA LEU A 99 6.10 13.19 -21.46
C LEU A 99 6.38 11.92 -20.65
N LEU A 100 5.36 11.15 -20.28
CA LEU A 100 5.53 9.89 -19.56
C LEU A 100 6.35 8.88 -20.38
N GLN A 101 6.06 8.74 -21.68
CA GLN A 101 6.84 7.88 -22.57
C GLN A 101 8.29 8.34 -22.72
N LYS A 102 8.55 9.66 -22.69
CA LYS A 102 9.92 10.21 -22.74
C LYS A 102 10.74 9.74 -21.54
N PHE A 103 10.15 9.67 -20.35
CA PHE A 103 10.86 9.31 -19.12
C PHE A 103 10.82 7.84 -18.76
N GLN A 104 10.00 7.03 -19.44
CA GLN A 104 9.75 5.63 -19.10
C GLN A 104 11.02 4.83 -18.82
N ARG A 105 11.99 4.87 -19.74
CA ARG A 105 13.23 4.08 -19.62
C ARG A 105 14.09 4.53 -18.44
N GLU A 106 14.31 5.84 -18.32
CA GLU A 106 15.10 6.42 -17.23
C GLU A 106 14.50 6.09 -15.86
N TRP A 107 13.19 6.24 -15.72
CA TRP A 107 12.49 5.96 -14.47
C TRP A 107 12.44 4.47 -14.15
N GLN A 108 12.35 3.60 -15.15
CA GLN A 108 12.49 2.16 -14.94
C GLN A 108 13.90 1.77 -14.47
N ASP A 109 14.94 2.35 -15.06
CA ASP A 109 16.33 2.13 -14.63
C ASP A 109 16.55 2.64 -13.20
N ASP A 110 15.97 3.79 -12.85
CA ASP A 110 15.98 4.30 -11.48
C ASP A 110 15.31 3.33 -10.51
N LEU A 111 14.19 2.69 -10.88
CA LEU A 111 13.56 1.66 -10.06
C LEU A 111 14.44 0.42 -9.90
N LEU A 112 15.14 0.02 -10.96
CA LEU A 112 16.07 -1.11 -10.91
C LEU A 112 17.25 -0.82 -9.98
N LYS A 113 17.76 0.41 -9.98
CA LYS A 113 18.82 0.87 -9.05
C LYS A 113 18.31 1.04 -7.62
N ASP A 114 17.05 1.47 -7.49
CA ASP A 114 16.34 1.63 -6.22
C ASP A 114 15.95 0.30 -5.56
N GLN A 115 16.19 -0.85 -6.21
CA GLN A 115 16.11 -2.16 -5.57
C GLN A 115 17.20 -2.29 -4.50
N VAL A 116 17.06 -1.51 -3.43
CA VAL A 116 17.37 -1.97 -2.08
C VAL A 116 16.50 -3.21 -1.92
N THR A 117 17.14 -4.37 -1.87
CA THR A 117 16.51 -5.67 -1.72
C THR A 117 15.69 -5.69 -0.44
N LEU A 118 14.44 -5.25 -0.52
CA LEU A 118 13.50 -5.36 0.58
C LEU A 118 13.04 -6.82 0.57
N PRO A 119 13.38 -7.61 1.61
CA PRO A 119 12.94 -8.98 1.69
C PRO A 119 11.42 -9.01 1.68
N ARG A 120 10.85 -9.72 0.71
CA ARG A 120 9.40 -9.91 0.61
C ARG A 120 8.99 -11.09 1.45
N LEU A 121 7.96 -10.92 2.26
CA LEU A 121 7.37 -12.03 2.98
C LEU A 121 6.70 -13.01 2.00
N LYS A 122 7.26 -14.20 1.86
CA LYS A 122 6.78 -15.29 0.99
C LYS A 122 5.79 -16.19 1.73
N ALA A 123 6.08 -16.52 2.97
CA ALA A 123 5.22 -17.32 3.82
C ALA A 123 5.38 -16.92 5.28
N MET A 124 4.34 -17.15 6.06
CA MET A 124 4.35 -17.01 7.51
C MET A 124 3.72 -18.29 8.07
N THR A 125 4.42 -18.95 8.98
CA THR A 125 3.88 -20.08 9.75
C THR A 125 3.92 -19.72 11.22
N TRP A 126 2.98 -20.24 11.98
CA TRP A 126 2.86 -19.99 13.40
C TRP A 126 2.62 -21.30 14.13
N ASP A 127 3.13 -21.39 15.35
CA ASP A 127 2.98 -22.52 16.26
C ASP A 127 2.84 -22.01 17.69
N MET A 128 2.20 -22.76 18.58
CA MET A 128 2.24 -22.47 20.01
C MET A 128 3.43 -23.20 20.61
N ALA A 129 4.23 -22.53 21.44
CA ALA A 129 5.27 -23.24 22.17
C ALA A 129 4.62 -24.32 23.03
N ASN A 130 5.10 -25.57 22.90
CA ASN A 130 4.68 -26.65 23.78
C ASN A 130 5.07 -26.27 25.21
N GLN A 131 4.06 -26.13 26.06
CA GLN A 131 4.24 -25.85 27.47
C GLN A 131 4.88 -27.10 28.10
N ASP A 132 6.18 -27.05 28.35
CA ASP A 132 6.72 -27.81 29.47
C ASP A 132 6.03 -27.24 30.73
N ALA A 133 5.58 -28.11 31.62
CA ALA A 133 4.55 -27.86 32.65
C ALA A 133 4.86 -26.77 33.72
N GLU A 134 5.81 -25.86 33.47
CA GLU A 134 6.31 -24.85 34.42
C GLU A 134 6.12 -23.39 33.96
N SER A 135 5.67 -23.10 32.73
CA SER A 135 5.36 -21.73 32.28
C SER A 135 3.86 -21.52 32.04
N ILE A 136 3.24 -20.61 32.80
CA ILE A 136 1.80 -20.33 32.78
C ILE A 136 1.36 -19.52 31.55
N ASP A 137 2.29 -18.81 30.90
CA ASP A 137 1.95 -17.87 29.82
C ASP A 137 2.08 -18.52 28.43
N PRO A 138 1.01 -18.51 27.60
CA PRO A 138 1.07 -19.04 26.25
C PRO A 138 1.97 -18.15 25.37
N VAL A 139 2.97 -18.77 24.73
CA VAL A 139 3.92 -18.09 23.82
C VAL A 139 3.67 -18.55 22.39
N ALA A 140 3.46 -17.58 21.49
CA ALA A 140 3.31 -17.82 20.07
C ALA A 140 4.68 -17.80 19.38
N VAL A 141 4.96 -18.81 18.56
CA VAL A 141 6.16 -18.93 17.75
C VAL A 141 5.82 -18.57 16.31
N ILE A 142 6.44 -17.53 15.77
CA ILE A 142 6.22 -17.06 14.40
C ILE A 142 7.46 -17.33 13.57
N ASN A 143 7.26 -17.90 12.38
CA ASN A 143 8.29 -18.08 11.38
C ASN A 143 7.91 -17.31 10.12
N LEU A 144 8.80 -16.47 9.62
CA LEU A 144 8.66 -15.70 8.39
C LEU A 144 9.65 -16.23 7.36
N LYS A 145 9.14 -16.60 6.20
CA LYS A 145 9.96 -16.89 5.02
C LYS A 145 10.07 -15.65 4.18
N LEU A 146 11.28 -15.16 3.99
CA LEU A 146 11.61 -13.96 3.25
C LEU A 146 12.27 -14.32 1.92
N GLN A 147 11.89 -13.64 0.85
CA GLN A 147 12.45 -13.78 -0.48
C GLN A 147 13.11 -12.47 -0.89
N ASN A 148 14.38 -12.55 -1.32
CA ASN A 148 15.09 -11.43 -1.93
C ASN A 148 14.97 -11.52 -3.46
N ASP A 149 14.43 -10.48 -4.09
CA ASP A 149 14.21 -10.43 -5.54
C ASP A 149 15.46 -9.96 -6.32
N ALA A 150 16.57 -9.63 -5.64
CA ALA A 150 17.81 -9.28 -6.31
C ALA A 150 18.60 -10.54 -6.71
N GLN A 151 18.61 -10.79 -8.02
CA GLN A 151 19.52 -11.68 -8.74
C GLN A 151 19.24 -13.18 -8.64
N SER A 152 19.64 -13.85 -9.71
CA SER A 152 19.38 -15.22 -10.18
C SER A 152 19.69 -16.38 -9.22
N HIS A 153 19.93 -16.10 -7.94
CA HIS A 153 20.09 -17.06 -6.87
C HIS A 153 19.13 -16.67 -5.73
N SER A 154 17.91 -17.23 -5.79
CA SER A 154 16.86 -17.11 -4.77
C SER A 154 17.37 -17.60 -3.41
N GLY A 155 17.94 -16.71 -2.60
CA GLY A 155 18.20 -16.97 -1.19
C GLY A 155 16.92 -16.79 -0.38
N GLU A 156 16.25 -17.89 -0.03
CA GLU A 156 15.19 -17.84 0.99
C GLU A 156 15.84 -17.66 2.37
N SER A 157 15.31 -16.73 3.16
CA SER A 157 15.73 -16.52 4.54
C SER A 157 14.56 -16.78 5.47
N ASP A 158 14.77 -17.64 6.46
CA ASP A 158 13.78 -17.96 7.49
C ASP A 158 14.10 -17.19 8.77
N VAL A 159 13.16 -16.37 9.24
CA VAL A 159 13.26 -15.61 10.50
C VAL A 159 12.26 -16.19 11.48
N LYS A 160 12.73 -16.66 12.63
CA LYS A 160 11.90 -17.23 13.70
C LYS A 160 12.00 -16.38 14.96
N PHE A 161 10.86 -16.04 15.55
CA PHE A 161 10.79 -15.31 16.82
C PHE A 161 9.60 -15.78 17.65
N GLN A 162 9.64 -15.47 18.94
CA GLN A 162 8.61 -15.82 19.91
C GLN A 162 7.96 -14.53 20.41
N LEU A 163 6.64 -14.55 20.57
CA LEU A 163 5.86 -13.45 21.10
C LEU A 163 5.01 -13.93 22.27
N ALA A 164 5.06 -13.18 23.37
CA ALA A 164 4.06 -13.29 24.43
C ALA A 164 2.72 -12.71 23.96
N GLN A 165 1.64 -13.05 24.66
CA GLN A 165 0.27 -12.65 24.32
C GLN A 165 0.14 -11.12 24.19
N ASP A 166 0.63 -10.38 25.17
CA ASP A 166 0.60 -8.91 25.23
C ASP A 166 1.32 -8.26 24.02
N THR A 167 2.46 -8.83 23.63
CA THR A 167 3.26 -8.36 22.51
C THR A 167 2.58 -8.65 21.18
N LEU A 168 1.91 -9.80 21.06
CA LEU A 168 1.10 -10.13 19.89
C LEU A 168 -0.10 -9.19 19.76
N GLU A 169 -0.79 -8.89 20.86
CA GLU A 169 -1.92 -7.93 20.87
C GLU A 169 -1.48 -6.51 20.48
N MET A 170 -0.32 -6.06 20.97
CA MET A 170 0.29 -4.79 20.55
C MET A 170 0.65 -4.79 19.07
N MET A 171 1.25 -5.88 18.57
CA MET A 171 1.57 -6.02 17.15
C MET A 171 0.31 -5.97 16.28
N LEU A 172 -0.76 -6.68 16.66
CA LEU A 172 -2.05 -6.65 15.95
C LEU A 172 -2.66 -5.25 15.98
N SER A 173 -2.65 -4.57 17.12
CA SER A 173 -3.14 -3.20 17.26
C SER A 173 -2.38 -2.23 16.36
N SER A 174 -1.06 -2.38 16.27
CA SER A 174 -0.23 -1.60 15.35
C SER A 174 -0.58 -1.91 13.89
N MET A 175 -0.82 -3.17 13.53
CA MET A 175 -1.24 -3.55 12.18
C MET A 175 -2.62 -3.01 11.82
N TYR A 176 -3.56 -2.99 12.78
CA TYR A 176 -4.87 -2.36 12.59
C TYR A 176 -4.74 -0.85 12.41
N SER A 177 -3.90 -0.18 13.20
CA SER A 177 -3.60 1.24 13.04
C SER A 177 -2.93 1.55 11.70
N ILE A 178 -1.95 0.74 11.27
CA ILE A 178 -1.33 0.85 9.95
C ILE A 178 -2.38 0.60 8.86
N ARG A 179 -3.24 -0.41 9.02
CA ARG A 179 -4.35 -0.67 8.08
C ARG A 179 -5.28 0.52 8.00
N ASP A 180 -5.62 1.17 9.11
CA ASP A 180 -6.54 2.30 9.13
C ASP A 180 -5.88 3.57 8.60
N GLN A 181 -4.60 3.81 8.90
CA GLN A 181 -3.80 4.88 8.31
C GLN A 181 -3.67 4.71 6.80
N LEU A 182 -3.36 3.48 6.36
CA LEU A 182 -3.41 3.11 4.96
C LEU A 182 -4.84 3.30 4.46
N SER A 183 -5.89 2.75 5.05
CA SER A 183 -7.28 2.87 4.60
C SER A 183 -7.78 4.32 4.52
N ASN A 184 -7.31 5.22 5.37
CA ASN A 184 -7.67 6.64 5.33
C ASN A 184 -6.96 7.40 4.20
N ILE A 185 -5.68 7.11 3.98
CA ILE A 185 -4.95 7.55 2.77
C ILE A 185 -5.55 6.89 1.52
N VAL A 186 -6.06 5.67 1.71
CA VAL A 186 -6.49 4.77 0.66
C VAL A 186 -8.00 4.91 0.44
N SER A 187 -8.79 5.69 1.18
CA SER A 187 -10.15 6.07 0.69
C SER A 187 -10.08 6.89 -0.61
N VAL A 188 -8.92 7.49 -0.92
CA VAL A 188 -8.63 8.17 -2.20
C VAL A 188 -7.88 7.24 -3.18
N ILE A 189 -7.41 6.07 -2.73
CA ILE A 189 -6.50 5.15 -3.46
C ILE A 189 -7.06 3.70 -3.56
N LEU A 190 -8.16 3.35 -2.87
CA LEU A 190 -8.63 1.97 -2.55
C LEU A 190 -9.38 1.35 -3.70
N ASP A 191 -9.95 2.15 -4.59
CA ASP A 191 -10.52 1.64 -5.82
C ASP A 191 -9.43 1.05 -6.75
N PHE A 192 -8.14 1.39 -6.53
CA PHE A 192 -7.07 1.03 -7.45
C PHE A 192 -5.99 0.05 -6.95
N PHE A 193 -5.70 -0.03 -5.65
CA PHE A 193 -4.55 -0.83 -5.18
C PHE A 193 -4.89 -2.21 -4.61
N PHE A 194 -6.12 -2.46 -4.14
CA PHE A 194 -6.37 -3.63 -3.29
C PHE A 194 -6.78 -4.92 -4.00
N LEU A 195 -6.97 -4.94 -5.33
CA LEU A 195 -7.46 -6.14 -6.02
C LEU A 195 -6.45 -7.31 -6.10
N HIS A 196 -5.20 -7.17 -5.63
CA HIS A 196 -4.17 -8.21 -5.81
C HIS A 196 -3.36 -8.65 -4.58
N SER A 197 -3.69 -8.22 -3.35
CA SER A 197 -2.98 -8.75 -2.16
C SER A 197 -3.65 -10.03 -1.64
N LYS A 198 -3.19 -11.19 -2.14
CA LYS A 198 -3.56 -12.54 -1.65
C LYS A 198 -3.33 -12.75 -0.14
N ILE A 199 -2.56 -11.88 0.49
CA ILE A 199 -2.23 -11.92 1.93
C ILE A 199 -3.45 -11.49 2.76
N PHE A 200 -4.21 -10.49 2.30
CA PHE A 200 -5.38 -9.99 3.02
C PHE A 200 -6.50 -11.03 3.09
N PHE A 201 -6.77 -11.72 1.97
CA PHE A 201 -7.77 -12.80 1.89
C PHE A 201 -7.43 -14.00 2.79
N LYS A 202 -6.14 -14.34 2.92
CA LYS A 202 -5.68 -15.43 3.79
C LYS A 202 -5.83 -15.06 5.28
N MET A 203 -5.56 -13.81 5.66
CA MET A 203 -5.69 -13.35 7.04
C MET A 203 -7.16 -13.22 7.47
N GLN A 204 -8.04 -12.78 6.57
CA GLN A 204 -9.48 -12.72 6.84
C GLN A 204 -10.10 -14.12 7.02
N MET A 205 -9.71 -15.10 6.20
CA MET A 205 -10.16 -16.49 6.38
C MET A 205 -9.71 -17.10 7.72
N TRP A 206 -8.57 -16.67 8.27
CA TRP A 206 -8.10 -17.11 9.59
C TRP A 206 -8.94 -16.52 10.72
N LEU A 207 -9.26 -15.21 10.67
CA LEU A 207 -10.14 -14.59 11.68
C LEU A 207 -11.52 -15.24 11.71
N SER A 208 -12.11 -15.58 10.56
CA SER A 208 -13.36 -16.31 10.54
C SER A 208 -13.24 -17.70 11.17
N LYS A 209 -12.13 -18.43 10.96
CA LYS A 209 -11.91 -19.74 11.59
C LYS A 209 -11.60 -19.65 13.09
N TYR A 210 -10.84 -18.63 13.52
CA TYR A 210 -10.50 -18.43 14.93
C TYR A 210 -11.74 -18.04 15.74
N VAL A 211 -12.57 -17.13 15.22
CA VAL A 211 -13.86 -16.76 15.84
C VAL A 211 -14.83 -17.94 15.88
N LEU A 212 -14.93 -18.73 14.81
CA LEU A 212 -15.77 -19.94 14.79
C LEU A 212 -15.26 -21.01 15.77
N SER A 213 -13.94 -21.15 15.91
CA SER A 213 -13.30 -22.09 16.84
C SER A 213 -13.45 -21.65 18.30
N SER A 214 -13.33 -20.35 18.59
CA SER A 214 -13.51 -19.83 19.95
C SER A 214 -14.98 -19.87 20.38
N SER A 215 -15.94 -19.71 19.45
CA SER A 215 -17.37 -19.90 19.76
C SER A 215 -17.78 -21.36 19.99
N PHE A 216 -17.06 -22.34 19.44
CA PHE A 216 -17.39 -23.76 19.60
C PHE A 216 -16.83 -24.38 20.89
N GLN A 217 -15.72 -23.82 21.41
CA GLN A 217 -15.14 -24.25 22.68
C GLN A 217 -15.94 -23.73 23.90
N ASP A 218 -16.63 -22.58 23.76
CA ASP A 218 -17.39 -21.95 24.86
C ASP A 218 -18.80 -22.57 25.05
N GLU A 219 -19.41 -23.11 23.99
CA GLU A 219 -20.70 -23.83 24.06
C GLU A 219 -20.59 -25.27 24.58
N THR A 220 -19.41 -25.89 24.52
CA THR A 220 -19.20 -27.26 25.02
C THR A 220 -18.77 -27.31 26.49
N SER A 221 -18.22 -26.21 27.03
CA SER A 221 -17.87 -26.11 28.45
C SER A 221 -19.06 -25.71 29.34
N THR A 222 -20.03 -24.97 28.80
CA THR A 222 -21.19 -24.47 29.57
C THR A 222 -22.35 -25.46 29.72
N ARG A 223 -22.31 -26.65 29.10
CA ARG A 223 -23.36 -27.69 29.26
C ARG A 223 -23.07 -28.79 30.29
N HIS A 224 -21.91 -28.79 30.96
CA HIS A 224 -21.55 -29.83 31.95
C HIS A 224 -21.58 -29.38 33.42
N LEU A 225 -22.04 -28.17 33.73
CA LEU A 225 -22.13 -27.65 35.10
C LEU A 225 -23.56 -27.17 35.43
N SER A 226 -24.55 -28.07 35.36
CA SER A 226 -25.86 -27.90 35.99
C SER A 226 -26.65 -29.21 36.00
N GLN A 227 -26.16 -30.25 36.68
CA GLN A 227 -27.00 -31.33 37.22
C GLN A 227 -26.15 -32.25 38.11
N GLU A 228 -25.74 -31.77 39.28
CA GLU A 228 -25.40 -32.63 40.42
C GLU A 228 -25.33 -31.81 41.69
N THR A 229 -26.51 -31.53 42.26
CA THR A 229 -26.68 -31.25 43.69
C THR A 229 -28.12 -31.58 44.05
N ASN A 230 -28.36 -32.83 44.45
CA ASN A 230 -29.27 -33.18 45.55
C ASN A 230 -29.22 -34.70 45.78
N VAL A 231 -28.44 -35.09 46.79
CA VAL A 231 -28.65 -36.32 47.57
C VAL A 231 -28.45 -35.90 49.02
N VAL A 232 -29.54 -35.77 49.78
CA VAL A 232 -29.92 -36.64 50.92
C VAL A 232 -31.42 -36.45 51.15
#